data_AF-A0A955S5J5-F1
#
_entry.id   AF-A0A955S5J5-F1
#
_cell.length_a   1.000
_cell.length_b   1.000
_cell.length_c   1.000
_cell.angle_alpha   90.00
_cell.angle_beta   90.00
_cell.angle_gamma   90.00
#
_symmetry.space_group_name_H-M   'P 1'
#
loop_
_entity.id
_entity.type
_entity.pdbx_description
1 polymer ?
#
loop_
_entity_poly.entity_id
_entity_poly.type
_entity_poly.pdbx_seq_one_letter_code
_entity_poly.pdbx_strand_id
1 'polypeptide(L)'
;GAGKIGEYTMCSFRIMGVGTYKPGSKSNPHLGKQKKLSQNNETRLEVECDESVLNDVLDNMLETHPYEEVAYEIYDFRKRENRSDGSIITFKKKIEYSDLVKRFNKNISEPIHKNKYLKRLAIVNDSESDIHIERCTRKEADAVLFVNNKVNLIIL
;
A
#
# COMPACT_ATOMS: atom_id res chain seq x y z
N GLY A 1 -6.07 -11.78 14.33
CA GLY A 1 -5.62 -11.71 12.92
C GLY A 1 -5.96 -10.34 12.36
N ALA A 2 -7.25 -10.12 12.10
CA ALA A 2 -7.77 -8.82 11.63
C ALA A 2 -7.64 -7.69 12.67
N GLY A 3 -7.72 -6.46 12.18
CA GLY A 3 -7.67 -5.23 12.96
C GLY A 3 -6.27 -4.83 13.41
N LYS A 4 -5.22 -5.23 12.68
CA LYS A 4 -3.85 -4.78 12.92
C LYS A 4 -3.44 -3.75 11.85
N ILE A 5 -3.14 -2.52 12.27
CA ILE A 5 -2.73 -1.44 11.37
C ILE A 5 -1.48 -0.77 11.99
N GLY A 6 -0.30 -1.06 11.42
CA GLY A 6 0.97 -0.65 12.02
C GLY A 6 1.14 -1.23 13.43
N GLU A 7 1.34 -0.35 14.41
CA GLU A 7 1.46 -0.69 15.84
C GLU A 7 0.11 -0.83 16.57
N TYR A 8 -1.00 -0.50 15.91
CA TYR A 8 -2.32 -0.60 16.51
C TYR A 8 -2.90 -2.00 16.30
N THR A 9 -3.56 -2.52 17.34
CA THR A 9 -4.27 -3.80 17.32
C THR A 9 -5.73 -3.60 17.72
N MET A 10 -6.59 -4.58 17.38
CA MET A 10 -8.04 -4.52 17.62
C MET A 10 -8.76 -3.32 16.96
N CYS A 11 -8.20 -2.80 15.86
CA CYS A 11 -8.83 -1.74 15.08
C CYS A 11 -10.12 -2.26 14.45
N SER A 12 -11.23 -1.58 14.72
CA SER A 12 -12.52 -1.87 14.11
C SER A 12 -13.37 -0.61 14.02
N PHE A 13 -14.30 -0.60 13.05
CA PHE A 13 -15.34 0.40 12.94
C PHE A 13 -16.71 -0.25 13.11
N ARG A 14 -17.66 0.46 13.73
CA ARG A 14 -18.97 -0.08 14.08
C ARG A 14 -20.06 0.89 13.68
N ILE A 15 -21.05 0.38 12.97
CA ILE A 15 -22.28 1.11 12.64
C ILE A 15 -23.45 0.34 13.24
N MET A 16 -24.25 1.01 14.06
CA MET A 16 -25.52 0.44 14.53
C MET A 16 -26.62 0.66 13.49
N GLY A 17 -27.41 -0.37 13.23
CA GLY A 17 -28.51 -0.33 12.27
C GLY A 17 -29.62 -1.30 12.63
N VAL A 18 -30.63 -1.39 11.76
CA VAL A 18 -31.71 -2.36 11.89
C VAL A 18 -31.61 -3.36 10.74
N GLY A 19 -31.32 -4.61 11.07
CA GLY A 19 -31.36 -5.73 10.14
C GLY A 19 -32.79 -6.21 9.93
N THR A 20 -33.14 -6.57 8.70
CA THR A 20 -34.47 -7.13 8.38
C THR A 20 -34.34 -8.44 7.64
N TYR A 21 -35.07 -9.46 8.09
CA TYR A 21 -35.05 -10.77 7.47
C TYR A 21 -36.36 -11.52 7.72
N LYS A 22 -36.65 -12.50 6.88
CA LYS A 22 -37.83 -13.36 7.01
C LYS A 22 -37.37 -14.82 7.00
N PRO A 23 -37.29 -15.48 8.17
CA PRO A 23 -36.81 -16.85 8.24
C PRO A 23 -37.72 -17.79 7.43
N GLY A 24 -37.11 -18.74 6.72
CA GLY A 24 -37.81 -19.75 5.94
C GLY A 24 -38.56 -20.78 6.79
N SER A 25 -39.16 -21.77 6.16
CA SER A 25 -39.79 -22.90 6.87
C SER A 25 -38.80 -23.89 7.46
N LYS A 26 -37.58 -23.93 6.93
CA LYS A 26 -36.49 -24.84 7.35
C LYS A 26 -35.40 -24.16 8.18
N SER A 27 -35.48 -22.84 8.36
CA SER A 27 -34.48 -22.09 9.14
C SER A 27 -34.71 -22.28 10.64
N ASN A 28 -33.65 -22.29 11.43
CA ASN A 28 -33.71 -22.25 12.87
C ASN A 28 -33.08 -20.93 13.36
N PRO A 29 -33.82 -19.81 13.22
CA PRO A 29 -33.25 -18.49 13.42
C PRO A 29 -32.91 -18.25 14.89
N HIS A 30 -31.72 -17.69 15.15
CA HIS A 30 -31.32 -17.27 16.50
C HIS A 30 -32.30 -16.25 17.10
N LEU A 31 -32.84 -15.35 16.27
CA LEU A 31 -33.85 -14.36 16.63
C LEU A 31 -35.00 -14.37 15.63
N GLY A 32 -36.23 -14.13 16.09
CA GLY A 32 -37.42 -14.03 15.24
C GLY A 32 -38.22 -15.33 15.12
N LYS A 33 -39.20 -15.36 14.21
CA LYS A 33 -40.09 -16.51 14.00
C LYS A 33 -40.17 -16.90 12.52
N GLN A 34 -40.23 -18.20 12.25
CA GLN A 34 -40.40 -18.73 10.89
C GLN A 34 -41.58 -18.08 10.16
N LYS A 35 -41.36 -17.79 8.87
CA LYS A 35 -42.31 -17.15 7.95
C LYS A 35 -42.79 -15.74 8.35
N LYS A 36 -42.24 -15.14 9.42
CA LYS A 36 -42.57 -13.78 9.85
C LYS A 36 -41.41 -12.84 9.58
N LEU A 37 -41.71 -11.66 9.06
CA LEU A 37 -40.70 -10.60 8.94
C LEU A 37 -40.24 -10.22 10.35
N SER A 38 -38.92 -10.20 10.53
CA SER A 38 -38.25 -9.84 11.78
C SER A 38 -37.38 -8.61 11.52
N GLN A 39 -37.29 -7.75 12.53
CA GLN A 39 -36.45 -6.56 12.53
C GLN A 39 -35.71 -6.52 13.87
N ASN A 40 -34.39 -6.43 13.84
CA ASN A 40 -33.57 -6.42 15.04
C ASN A 40 -32.45 -5.38 14.94
N ASN A 41 -32.03 -4.84 16.08
CA ASN A 41 -30.84 -4.00 16.14
C ASN A 41 -29.61 -4.84 15.85
N GLU A 42 -28.79 -4.39 14.92
CA GLU A 42 -27.56 -5.06 14.49
C GLU A 42 -26.39 -4.08 14.51
N THR A 43 -25.18 -4.64 14.58
CA THR A 43 -23.95 -3.87 14.44
C THR A 43 -23.20 -4.36 13.22
N ARG A 44 -23.05 -3.50 12.21
CA ARG A 44 -22.11 -3.74 11.11
C ARG A 44 -20.70 -3.47 11.64
N LEU A 45 -19.91 -4.52 11.78
CA LEU A 45 -18.53 -4.49 12.21
C LEU A 45 -17.62 -4.54 10.99
N GLU A 46 -16.73 -3.55 10.87
CA GLU A 46 -15.75 -3.48 9.79
C GLU A 46 -14.34 -3.57 10.39
N VAL A 47 -13.50 -4.41 9.80
CA VAL A 47 -12.11 -4.64 10.21
C VAL A 47 -11.22 -4.77 8.98
N GLU A 48 -10.04 -4.17 9.04
CA GLU A 48 -9.00 -4.41 8.04
C GLU A 48 -8.35 -5.78 8.30
N CYS A 49 -8.14 -6.57 7.26
CA CYS A 49 -7.50 -7.87 7.35
C CYS A 49 -6.47 -8.03 6.23
N ASP A 50 -5.28 -8.51 6.56
CA ASP A 50 -4.34 -8.96 5.54
C ASP A 50 -4.85 -10.26 4.90
N GLU A 51 -4.71 -10.38 3.59
CA GLU A 51 -5.17 -11.53 2.80
C GLU A 51 -4.59 -12.87 3.32
N SER A 52 -3.35 -12.84 3.82
CA SER A 52 -2.65 -14.01 4.34
C SER A 52 -3.30 -14.65 5.57
N VAL A 53 -4.12 -13.91 6.32
CA VAL A 53 -4.81 -14.39 7.53
C VAL A 53 -6.33 -14.37 7.38
N LEU A 54 -6.83 -14.08 6.17
CA LEU A 54 -8.26 -13.92 5.91
C LEU A 54 -9.06 -15.18 6.22
N ASN A 55 -8.61 -16.35 5.75
CA ASN A 55 -9.32 -17.61 5.98
C ASN A 55 -9.43 -17.92 7.48
N ASP A 56 -8.34 -17.79 8.24
CA ASP A 56 -8.36 -17.99 9.69
C ASP A 56 -9.34 -17.04 10.38
N VAL A 57 -9.41 -15.79 9.94
CA VAL A 57 -10.35 -14.80 10.50
C VAL A 57 -11.80 -15.17 10.19
N LEU A 58 -12.09 -15.62 8.96
CA LEU A 58 -13.42 -16.05 8.54
C LEU A 58 -13.87 -17.29 9.33
N ASP A 59 -13.01 -18.30 9.46
CA ASP A 59 -13.33 -19.52 10.20
C ASP A 59 -13.69 -19.21 11.67
N ASN A 60 -12.88 -18.38 12.34
CA ASN A 60 -13.15 -17.97 13.72
C ASN A 60 -14.43 -17.13 13.84
N MET A 61 -14.69 -16.24 12.87
CA MET A 61 -15.92 -15.46 12.84
C MET A 61 -17.14 -16.38 12.71
N LEU A 62 -17.12 -17.32 11.75
CA LEU A 62 -18.20 -18.26 11.52
C LEU A 62 -18.45 -19.18 12.72
N GLU A 63 -17.39 -19.64 13.38
CA GLU A 63 -17.50 -20.48 14.58
C GLU A 63 -18.11 -19.72 15.78
N THR A 64 -17.76 -18.44 15.94
CA THR A 64 -18.18 -17.64 17.10
C THR A 64 -19.53 -16.95 16.90
N HIS A 65 -19.97 -16.75 15.64
CA HIS A 65 -21.16 -15.98 15.34
C HIS A 65 -22.44 -16.73 15.76
N PRO A 66 -23.43 -16.06 16.40
CA PRO A 66 -24.62 -16.72 16.92
C PRO A 66 -25.61 -17.22 15.86
N TYR A 67 -25.51 -16.70 14.63
CA TYR A 67 -26.42 -17.03 13.53
C TYR A 67 -25.89 -18.21 12.73
N GLU A 68 -26.80 -19.10 12.32
CA GLU A 68 -26.49 -20.27 11.48
C GLU A 68 -25.87 -19.88 10.12
N GLU A 69 -26.37 -18.79 9.53
CA GLU A 69 -25.90 -18.23 8.28
C GLU A 69 -25.44 -16.79 8.54
N VAL A 70 -24.14 -16.54 8.44
CA VAL A 70 -23.53 -15.24 8.74
C VAL A 70 -23.47 -14.40 7.47
N ALA A 71 -24.04 -13.19 7.51
CA ALA A 71 -23.88 -12.22 6.45
C ALA A 71 -22.57 -11.43 6.66
N TYR A 72 -21.64 -11.54 5.71
CA TYR A 72 -20.40 -10.78 5.69
C TYR A 72 -20.02 -10.42 4.25
N GLU A 73 -19.17 -9.39 4.11
CA GLU A 73 -18.69 -8.89 2.83
C GLU A 73 -17.17 -8.72 2.91
N ILE A 74 -16.49 -9.00 1.80
CA ILE A 74 -15.03 -8.80 1.67
C ILE A 74 -14.85 -7.73 0.59
N TYR A 75 -14.15 -6.65 0.97
CA TYR A 75 -13.83 -5.54 0.08
C TYR A 75 -12.33 -5.47 -0.13
N ASP A 76 -11.90 -5.62 -1.37
CA ASP A 76 -10.53 -5.30 -1.75
C ASP A 76 -10.37 -3.80 -1.87
N PHE A 77 -9.33 -3.27 -1.23
CA PHE A 77 -8.95 -1.87 -1.39
C PHE A 77 -7.46 -1.74 -1.60
N ARG A 78 -7.08 -0.74 -2.40
CA ARG A 78 -5.68 -0.42 -2.63
C ARG A 78 -5.22 0.50 -1.52
N LYS A 79 -4.26 0.03 -0.72
CA LYS A 79 -3.48 0.94 0.13
C LYS A 79 -2.77 1.92 -0.80
N ARG A 80 -2.78 3.21 -0.44
CA ARG A 80 -1.89 4.17 -1.09
C ARG A 80 -0.48 3.75 -0.74
N GLU A 81 0.19 3.08 -1.67
CA GLU A 81 1.59 2.79 -1.52
C GLU A 81 2.33 4.14 -1.52
N ASN A 82 2.86 4.53 -0.35
CA ASN A 82 3.94 5.52 -0.29
C ASN A 82 5.25 4.84 -0.74
N ARG A 83 5.22 4.03 -1.80
CA ARG A 83 6.45 3.59 -2.45
C ARG A 83 6.99 4.81 -3.17
N SER A 84 8.17 5.24 -2.77
CA SER A 84 8.90 6.24 -3.53
C SER A 84 9.38 5.57 -4.82
N ASP A 85 9.20 6.24 -5.95
CA ASP A 85 9.67 5.81 -7.28
C ASP A 85 11.22 5.81 -7.39
N GLY A 86 11.90 5.89 -6.25
CA GLY A 86 13.32 6.16 -6.16
C GLY A 86 13.79 6.49 -4.75
N SER A 87 15.06 6.87 -4.65
CA SER A 87 15.73 7.29 -3.41
C SER A 87 16.73 8.42 -3.70
N ILE A 88 17.03 9.25 -2.71
CA ILE A 88 18.09 10.27 -2.82
C ILE A 88 19.24 9.90 -1.89
N ILE A 89 20.42 9.73 -2.47
CA ILE A 89 21.67 9.52 -1.73
C ILE A 89 22.35 10.86 -1.53
N THR A 90 22.64 11.20 -0.27
CA THR A 90 23.46 12.37 0.08
C THR A 90 24.85 11.92 0.52
N PHE A 91 25.88 12.30 -0.23
CA PHE A 91 27.26 11.94 0.07
C PHE A 91 27.82 12.77 1.22
N LYS A 92 28.61 12.19 2.12
CA LYS A 92 29.25 12.93 3.23
C LYS A 92 30.17 14.05 2.73
N LYS A 93 30.90 13.83 1.65
CA LYS A 93 31.69 14.82 0.91
C LYS A 93 31.21 14.89 -0.54
N LYS A 94 31.41 16.03 -1.20
CA LYS A 94 31.18 16.11 -2.66
C LYS A 94 32.10 15.09 -3.35
N ILE A 95 31.58 14.41 -4.36
CA ILE A 95 32.31 13.45 -5.19
C ILE A 95 32.31 13.92 -6.64
N GLU A 96 33.25 13.43 -7.46
CA GLU A 96 33.26 13.72 -8.89
C GLU A 96 32.28 12.84 -9.66
N TYR A 97 31.68 13.38 -10.72
CA TYR A 97 30.85 12.60 -11.65
C TYR A 97 31.64 11.45 -12.28
N SER A 98 32.92 11.68 -12.60
CA SER A 98 33.82 10.66 -13.18
C SER A 98 33.98 9.46 -12.25
N ASP A 99 34.14 9.68 -10.95
CA ASP A 99 34.26 8.62 -9.96
C ASP A 99 32.95 7.87 -9.74
N LEU A 100 31.81 8.56 -9.90
CA LEU A 100 30.50 7.94 -9.91
C LEU A 100 30.33 7.01 -11.13
N VAL A 101 30.62 7.51 -12.33
CA VAL A 101 30.49 6.74 -13.58
C VAL A 101 31.42 5.53 -13.59
N LYS A 102 32.67 5.66 -13.10
CA LYS A 102 33.61 4.52 -12.95
C LYS A 102 33.09 3.40 -12.04
N ARG A 103 32.29 3.75 -11.02
CA ARG A 103 31.72 2.78 -10.08
C ARG A 103 30.50 2.07 -10.67
N PHE A 104 29.83 2.70 -11.63
CA PHE A 104 28.75 2.10 -12.38
C PHE A 104 29.25 1.45 -13.67
N ASN A 105 28.40 0.65 -14.33
CA ASN A 105 28.82 -0.15 -15.49
C ASN A 105 29.29 0.76 -16.66
N LYS A 106 30.22 0.27 -17.49
CA LYS A 106 30.91 1.00 -18.59
C LYS A 106 29.98 1.55 -19.71
N ASN A 107 28.67 1.32 -19.59
CA ASN A 107 27.67 1.70 -20.58
C ASN A 107 26.94 3.02 -20.23
N ILE A 108 27.36 3.72 -19.18
CA ILE A 108 26.81 5.04 -18.85
C ILE A 108 27.58 6.10 -19.62
N SER A 109 26.86 6.93 -20.37
CA SER A 109 27.45 8.11 -21.00
C SER A 109 27.82 9.12 -19.91
N GLU A 110 29.07 9.60 -19.91
CA GLU A 110 29.47 10.70 -19.02
C GLU A 110 28.80 12.00 -19.48
N PRO A 111 27.93 12.62 -18.66
CA PRO A 111 27.32 13.89 -19.03
C PRO A 111 28.37 15.00 -19.04
N ILE A 112 28.44 15.76 -20.15
CA ILE A 112 29.35 16.90 -20.29
C ILE A 112 28.75 18.09 -19.54
N HIS A 113 29.37 18.49 -18.42
CA HIS A 113 28.84 19.56 -17.58
C HIS A 113 29.92 20.43 -16.92
N LYS A 114 29.61 21.71 -16.67
CA LYS A 114 30.55 22.68 -16.10
C LYS A 114 30.91 22.35 -14.64
N ASN A 115 29.93 21.91 -13.87
CA ASN A 115 30.15 21.44 -12.50
C ASN A 115 30.56 19.97 -12.53
N LYS A 116 31.76 19.66 -12.02
CA LYS A 116 32.33 18.31 -11.97
C LYS A 116 31.91 17.50 -10.74
N TYR A 117 31.27 18.14 -9.76
CA TYR A 117 31.01 17.55 -8.46
C TYR A 117 29.52 17.46 -8.14
N LEU A 118 29.12 16.38 -7.47
CA LEU A 118 27.80 16.19 -6.89
C LEU A 118 27.85 15.89 -5.39
N LYS A 119 26.78 16.24 -4.69
CA LYS A 119 26.50 15.98 -3.28
C LYS A 119 25.27 15.09 -3.09
N ARG A 120 24.26 15.23 -3.95
CA ARG A 120 22.97 14.54 -3.89
C ARG A 120 22.66 13.86 -5.22
N LEU A 121 22.54 12.54 -5.20
CA LEU A 121 22.15 11.74 -6.35
C LEU A 121 20.76 11.17 -6.12
N ALA A 122 19.80 11.53 -6.96
CA ALA A 122 18.54 10.81 -7.05
C ALA A 122 18.74 9.52 -7.85
N ILE A 123 18.14 8.42 -7.41
CA ILE A 123 18.07 7.16 -8.13
C ILE A 123 16.59 6.87 -8.34
N VAL A 124 16.16 6.75 -9.59
CA VAL A 124 14.76 6.54 -9.97
C VAL A 124 14.66 5.18 -10.67
N ASN A 125 13.78 4.31 -10.18
CA ASN A 125 13.57 2.98 -10.76
C ASN A 125 12.44 3.03 -11.80
N ASP A 126 12.66 3.84 -12.84
CA ASP A 126 11.74 4.04 -13.95
C ASP A 126 12.53 4.49 -15.18
N SER A 127 11.84 4.62 -16.30
CA SER A 127 12.34 5.28 -17.51
C SER A 127 12.52 6.78 -17.28
N GLU A 128 13.44 7.37 -18.04
CA GLU A 128 13.62 8.82 -18.08
C GLU A 128 12.32 9.54 -18.42
N SER A 129 11.95 10.53 -17.60
CA SER A 129 10.79 11.38 -17.85
C SER A 129 10.94 12.74 -17.17
N ASP A 130 10.37 13.77 -17.80
CA ASP A 130 10.42 15.15 -17.31
C ASP A 130 9.83 15.29 -15.91
N ILE A 131 8.79 14.50 -15.59
CA ILE A 131 8.15 14.53 -14.27
C ILE A 131 9.10 14.04 -13.17
N HIS A 132 9.95 13.05 -13.46
CA HIS A 132 10.95 12.58 -12.51
C HIS A 132 12.09 13.56 -12.36
N ILE A 133 12.57 14.13 -13.46
CA ILE A 133 13.59 15.19 -13.48
C ILE A 133 13.12 16.36 -12.60
N GLU A 134 11.92 16.90 -12.86
CA GLU A 134 11.36 18.01 -12.09
C GLU A 134 11.20 17.67 -10.59
N ARG A 135 10.70 16.47 -10.27
CA ARG A 135 10.57 16.02 -8.87
C ARG A 135 11.92 15.91 -8.17
N CYS A 136 12.96 15.49 -8.88
CA CYS A 136 14.32 15.39 -8.34
C CYS A 136 14.95 16.78 -8.16
N THR A 137 14.75 17.71 -9.11
CA THR A 137 15.19 19.11 -9.00
C THR A 137 14.52 19.81 -7.81
N ARG A 138 13.21 19.63 -7.63
CA ARG A 138 12.47 20.16 -6.46
C ARG A 138 12.98 19.58 -5.13
N LYS A 139 13.51 18.37 -5.16
CA LYS A 139 14.18 17.73 -4.02
C LYS A 139 15.68 18.02 -3.98
N GLU A 140 16.16 19.03 -4.69
CA GLU A 140 17.55 19.52 -4.66
C GLU A 140 18.58 18.41 -4.95
N ALA A 141 18.26 17.46 -5.82
CA ALA A 141 19.26 16.54 -6.34
C ALA A 141 20.15 17.27 -7.35
N ASP A 142 21.44 16.95 -7.36
CA ASP A 142 22.39 17.48 -8.36
C ASP A 142 22.37 16.64 -9.66
N ALA A 143 21.87 15.41 -9.58
CA ALA A 143 21.73 14.51 -10.70
C ALA A 143 20.69 13.41 -10.42
N VAL A 144 20.18 12.80 -11.49
CA VAL A 144 19.28 11.65 -11.47
C VAL A 144 19.91 10.48 -12.22
N LEU A 145 19.96 9.33 -11.56
CA LEU A 145 20.28 8.04 -12.16
C LEU A 145 18.98 7.27 -12.40
N PHE A 146 18.56 7.18 -13.65
CA PHE A 146 17.45 6.32 -14.05
C PHE A 146 17.95 4.88 -14.18
N VAL A 147 17.32 3.97 -13.46
CA VAL A 147 17.65 2.54 -13.44
C VAL A 147 16.44 1.80 -14.01
N ASN A 148 16.54 1.40 -15.28
CA ASN A 148 15.60 0.48 -15.93
C ASN A 148 16.42 -0.53 -16.78
N ASN A 149 15.92 -1.01 -17.91
CA ASN A 149 16.66 -1.84 -18.88
C ASN A 149 17.98 -1.20 -19.38
N LYS A 150 18.13 0.12 -19.21
CA LYS A 150 19.37 0.88 -19.39
C LYS A 150 19.56 1.80 -18.19
N VAL A 151 20.81 2.09 -17.87
CA VAL A 151 21.17 3.06 -16.83
C VAL A 151 21.51 4.38 -17.50
N ASN A 152 20.79 5.45 -17.15
CA ASN A 152 21.05 6.79 -17.66
C ASN A 152 21.31 7.79 -16.52
N LEU A 153 22.30 8.66 -16.68
CA LEU A 153 22.67 9.68 -15.71
C LEU A 153 22.42 11.07 -16.29
N ILE A 154 21.56 11.83 -15.63
CA ILE A 154 21.19 13.19 -16.02
C ILE A 154 21.63 14.16 -14.93
N ILE A 155 22.27 15.26 -15.30
CA ILE A 155 22.62 16.35 -14.39
C ILE A 155 21.47 17.35 -14.37
N LEU A 156 21.09 17.81 -13.18
CA LEU A 156 19.94 18.70 -12.94
C LEU A 156 20.33 20.17 -12.80
#